data_AF-A0A2T5M6J1-F1
#
_entry.id   AF-A0A2T5M6J1-F1
#
_cell.length_a   1.000
_cell.length_b   1.000
_cell.length_c   1.000
_cell.angle_alpha   90.00
_cell.angle_beta   90.00
_cell.angle_gamma   90.00
#
_symmetry.space_group_name_H-M   'P 1'
#
loop_
_entity.id
_entity.type
_entity.pdbx_description
1 polymer ?
#
loop_
_entity_poly.entity_id
_entity_poly.type
_entity_poly.pdbx_seq_one_letter_code
_entity_poly.pdbx_strand_id
1 'polypeptide(L)'
;MAYINGIRSFAHLSTYHWGIALSYAEDALWLLRKADNHAEKYEWREAEAMANDGVEVLQKSVSELPSKTPVHGELTDGCDWPVCLEESLIREIASGWDIALR
;
A
#
# COMPACT_ATOMS: atom_id res chain seq x y z
N MET A 1 0.88 -1.27 -6.80
CA MET A 1 1.54 -1.96 -5.67
C MET A 1 2.46 -1.06 -4.85
N ALA A 2 3.24 -0.17 -5.46
CA ALA A 2 4.15 0.73 -4.72
C ALA A 2 3.45 1.54 -3.60
N TYR A 3 2.26 2.09 -3.86
CA TYR A 3 1.49 2.86 -2.88
C TYR A 3 1.16 2.06 -1.60
N ILE A 4 0.53 0.89 -1.74
CA ILE A 4 0.13 0.04 -0.59
C ILE A 4 1.35 -0.46 0.18
N ASN A 5 2.41 -0.86 -0.53
CA ASN A 5 3.64 -1.30 0.12
C ASN A 5 4.30 -0.15 0.90
N GLY A 6 4.31 1.07 0.35
CA GLY A 6 4.76 2.26 1.05
C GLY A 6 3.96 2.52 2.32
N ILE A 7 2.62 2.46 2.25
CA ILE A 7 1.76 2.62 3.43
C ILE A 7 2.04 1.53 4.47
N ARG A 8 2.18 0.25 4.08
CA ARG A 8 2.51 -0.84 5.01
C ARG A 8 3.78 -0.54 5.80
N SER A 9 4.84 -0.09 5.13
CA SER A 9 6.11 0.25 5.80
C SER A 9 5.93 1.32 6.89
N PHE A 10 5.01 2.29 6.71
CA PHE A 10 4.71 3.31 7.72
C PHE A 10 3.66 2.88 8.76
N ALA A 11 2.69 2.05 8.39
CA ALA A 11 1.68 1.52 9.30
C ALA A 11 2.30 0.64 10.40
N HIS A 12 3.42 -0.04 10.11
CA HIS A 12 4.21 -0.75 11.12
C HIS A 12 4.93 0.18 12.11
N LEU A 13 5.14 1.46 11.74
CA LEU A 13 5.95 2.43 12.49
C LEU A 13 5.11 3.52 13.19
N SER A 14 3.86 3.75 12.78
CA SER A 14 3.10 4.95 13.14
C SER A 14 1.59 4.72 13.26
N THR A 15 1.01 5.34 14.30
CA THR A 15 -0.38 5.83 14.56
C THR A 15 -1.59 5.31 13.77
N TYR A 16 -2.73 5.23 14.49
CA TYR A 16 -4.10 4.90 14.03
C TYR A 16 -4.44 5.30 12.58
N HIS A 17 -4.07 6.51 12.15
CA HIS A 17 -4.33 7.02 10.80
C HIS A 17 -3.64 6.23 9.68
N TRP A 18 -2.40 5.77 9.85
CA TRP A 18 -1.73 4.94 8.84
C TRP A 18 -2.39 3.57 8.70
N GLY A 19 -2.85 3.00 9.81
CA GLY A 19 -3.63 1.75 9.80
C GLY A 19 -4.96 1.91 9.06
N ILE A 20 -5.68 3.01 9.27
CA ILE A 20 -6.91 3.31 8.54
C ILE A 20 -6.62 3.53 7.05
N ALA A 21 -5.62 4.33 6.72
CA ALA A 21 -5.22 4.59 5.34
C ALA A 21 -4.85 3.28 4.61
N LEU A 22 -4.18 2.35 5.30
CA LEU A 22 -3.86 1.03 4.77
C LEU A 22 -5.13 0.20 4.52
N SER A 23 -6.04 0.14 5.49
CA SER A 23 -7.30 -0.59 5.33
C SER A 23 -8.08 -0.12 4.11
N TYR A 24 -8.23 1.19 3.94
CA TYR A 24 -8.88 1.74 2.74
C TYR A 24 -8.11 1.44 1.46
N ALA A 25 -6.77 1.48 1.48
CA ALA A 25 -5.98 1.15 0.30
C ALA A 25 -6.13 -0.33 -0.12
N GLU A 26 -6.26 -1.23 0.85
CA GLU A 26 -6.48 -2.66 0.62
C GLU A 26 -7.90 -2.93 0.08
N ASP A 27 -8.91 -2.27 0.63
CA ASP A 27 -10.29 -2.33 0.13
C ASP A 27 -10.40 -1.80 -1.31
N ALA A 28 -9.74 -0.67 -1.60
CA ALA A 28 -9.67 -0.12 -2.95
C ALA A 28 -9.00 -1.09 -3.93
N LEU A 29 -7.91 -1.74 -3.52
CA LEU A 29 -7.25 -2.75 -4.36
C LEU A 29 -8.17 -3.93 -4.65
N TRP A 30 -8.94 -4.39 -3.66
CA TRP A 30 -9.91 -5.47 -3.86
C TRP A 30 -10.98 -5.09 -4.88
N LEU A 31 -11.53 -3.87 -4.79
CA LEU A 31 -12.52 -3.36 -5.76
C LEU A 31 -11.95 -3.28 -7.18
N LEU A 32 -10.73 -2.77 -7.33
CA LEU A 32 -10.08 -2.66 -8.63
C LEU A 32 -9.78 -4.03 -9.26
N ARG A 33 -9.40 -5.02 -8.45
CA ARG A 33 -9.23 -6.42 -8.93
C ARG A 33 -10.56 -7.03 -9.36
N LYS A 34 -11.63 -6.72 -8.64
CA LYS A 34 -12.98 -7.16 -9.02
C LYS A 34 -13.43 -6.50 -10.32
N ALA A 35 -13.16 -5.21 -10.49
CA ALA A 35 -13.44 -4.49 -11.73
C ALA A 35 -12.73 -5.13 -12.92
N ASP A 36 -11.45 -5.49 -12.75
CA ASP A 36 -10.67 -6.22 -13.76
C ASP A 36 -11.32 -7.57 -14.13
N ASN A 37 -11.72 -8.36 -13.13
CA ASN A 37 -12.44 -9.62 -13.36
C ASN A 37 -13.78 -9.43 -14.12
N HIS A 38 -14.50 -8.32 -13.89
CA HIS A 38 -15.72 -8.00 -14.63
C HIS A 38 -15.41 -7.54 -16.07
N ALA A 39 -14.33 -6.78 -16.26
CA ALA A 39 -13.86 -6.36 -17.57
C ALA A 39 -13.46 -7.56 -18.44
N GLU A 40 -12.77 -8.56 -17.88
CA GLU A 40 -12.42 -9.81 -18.58
C GLU A 40 -13.66 -10.60 -19.05
N LYS A 41 -14.79 -10.45 -18.34
CA LYS A 41 -16.08 -11.07 -18.67
C LYS A 41 -16.95 -10.23 -19.59
N TYR A 42 -16.45 -9.08 -20.08
CA TYR A 42 -17.21 -8.13 -20.89
C TYR A 42 -18.40 -7.49 -20.14
N GLU A 43 -18.38 -7.52 -18.80
CA GLU A 43 -19.37 -6.91 -17.91
C GLU A 43 -18.97 -5.45 -17.63
N TRP A 44 -18.96 -4.63 -18.70
CA TRP A 44 -18.33 -3.31 -18.67
C TRP A 44 -18.94 -2.33 -17.67
N ARG A 45 -20.26 -2.40 -17.48
CA ARG A 45 -20.96 -1.49 -16.54
C ARG A 45 -20.59 -1.82 -15.09
N GLU A 46 -20.50 -3.10 -14.77
CA GLU A 46 -20.10 -3.60 -13.46
C GLU A 46 -18.62 -3.30 -13.20
N ALA A 47 -17.77 -3.48 -14.21
CA ALA A 47 -16.36 -3.13 -14.15
C ALA A 47 -16.17 -1.63 -13.87
N GLU A 48 -16.88 -0.77 -14.60
CA GLU A 48 -16.83 0.69 -14.41
C GLU A 48 -17.34 1.09 -13.02
N ALA A 49 -18.46 0.53 -12.57
CA ALA A 49 -19.01 0.82 -11.25
C ALA A 49 -18.02 0.45 -10.14
N MET A 50 -17.44 -0.75 -10.18
CA MET A 50 -16.46 -1.18 -9.17
C MET A 50 -15.14 -0.41 -9.24
N ALA A 51 -14.73 0.01 -10.43
CA ALA A 51 -13.56 0.86 -10.59
C ALA A 51 -13.78 2.24 -9.95
N ASN A 52 -14.96 2.84 -10.17
CA ASN A 52 -15.34 4.12 -9.57
C ASN A 52 -15.38 4.01 -8.04
N ASP A 53 -16.04 2.99 -7.48
CA ASP A 53 -16.05 2.73 -6.05
C ASP A 53 -14.63 2.55 -5.50
N GLY A 54 -13.77 1.82 -6.22
CA GLY A 54 -12.37 1.62 -5.86
C GLY A 54 -11.57 2.91 -5.80
N VAL A 55 -11.78 3.83 -6.75
CA VAL A 55 -11.15 5.15 -6.76
C VAL A 55 -11.64 6.01 -5.60
N GLU A 56 -12.93 6.00 -5.28
CA GLU A 56 -13.47 6.75 -4.13
C GLU A 56 -12.87 6.26 -2.80
N VAL A 57 -12.77 4.94 -2.61
CA VAL A 57 -12.14 4.37 -1.41
C VAL A 57 -10.64 4.71 -1.37
N LEU A 58 -9.96 4.72 -2.51
CA LEU A 58 -8.55 5.12 -2.57
C LEU A 58 -8.36 6.59 -2.19
N GLN A 59 -9.28 7.48 -2.59
CA GLN A 59 -9.24 8.89 -2.18
C GLN A 59 -9.40 9.04 -0.67
N LYS A 60 -10.26 8.22 -0.04
CA LYS A 60 -10.38 8.17 1.43
C LYS A 60 -9.07 7.72 2.08
N SER A 61 -8.42 6.69 1.54
CA SER A 61 -7.09 6.27 1.98
C SER A 61 -6.09 7.43 1.98
N VAL A 62 -6.03 8.18 0.88
CA VAL A 62 -5.13 9.34 0.76
C VAL A 62 -5.46 10.43 1.77
N SER A 63 -6.75 10.69 2.04
CA SER A 63 -7.18 11.71 3.00
C SER A 63 -6.84 11.37 4.46
N GLU A 64 -6.68 10.09 4.78
CA GLU A 64 -6.27 9.60 6.10
C GLU A 64 -4.75 9.64 6.29
N LEU A 65 -3.98 9.87 5.24
CA LEU A 65 -2.53 10.02 5.37
C LEU A 65 -2.21 11.29 6.18
N PRO A 66 -1.44 11.17 7.27
CA PRO A 66 -1.07 12.33 8.06
C PRO A 66 -0.21 13.29 7.23
N SER A 67 -0.53 14.58 7.32
CA SER A 67 0.18 15.66 6.59
C SER A 67 1.65 15.83 6.98
N LYS A 68 2.05 15.26 8.12
CA LYS A 68 3.44 15.12 8.54
C LYS A 68 3.80 13.64 8.45
N THR A 69 4.73 13.31 7.56
CA THR A 69 5.48 12.07 7.67
C THR A 69 6.13 12.03 9.05
N PRO A 70 6.10 10.87 9.76
CA PRO A 70 6.77 10.76 11.04
C PRO A 70 8.22 11.23 10.88
N VAL A 71 8.61 12.27 11.61
CA VAL A 71 10.01 12.66 11.69
C VAL A 71 10.70 11.51 12.41
N HIS A 72 11.51 10.74 11.67
CA HIS A 72 12.40 9.78 12.31
C HIS A 72 13.31 10.58 13.23
N GLY A 73 13.15 10.39 14.54
CA GLY A 73 14.18 10.76 15.50
C GLY A 73 15.48 10.09 15.07
N GLU A 74 16.49 10.91 14.78
CA GLU A 74 17.91 10.55 14.72
C GLU A 74 18.23 9.23 13.99
N LEU A 75 17.81 9.10 12.73
CA LEU A 75 18.58 8.26 11.81
C LEU A 75 19.72 9.13 11.26
N THR A 76 20.87 8.91 11.90
CA THR A 76 22.18 9.42 11.54
C THR A 76 22.44 9.27 10.04
N ASP A 77 22.78 10.40 9.43
CA ASP A 77 23.69 10.61 8.31
C ASP A 77 23.85 9.48 7.28
N GLY A 78 23.37 9.72 6.05
CA GLY A 78 23.99 9.14 4.85
C GLY A 78 23.13 8.27 3.94
N CYS A 79 21.81 8.24 4.09
CA CYS A 79 20.97 7.35 3.27
C CYS A 79 19.96 8.11 2.40
N ASP A 80 20.26 8.21 1.10
CA ASP A 80 19.32 8.71 0.09
C ASP A 80 18.13 7.73 -0.04
N TRP A 81 16.96 8.25 0.32
CA TRP A 81 15.67 7.59 0.48
C TRP A 81 15.24 6.56 -0.60
N PRO A 82 15.61 6.66 -1.89
CA PRO A 82 15.26 5.61 -2.86
C PRO A 82 16.03 4.30 -2.65
N VAL A 83 17.28 4.36 -2.17
CA VAL A 83 18.20 3.21 -2.15
C VAL A 83 17.94 2.31 -0.94
N CYS A 84 17.61 2.90 0.22
CA CYS A 84 17.36 2.13 1.43
C CYS A 84 16.01 1.41 1.44
N LEU A 85 15.02 1.93 0.70
CA LEU A 85 13.72 1.27 0.58
C LEU A 85 13.85 -0.05 -0.19
N GLU A 86 14.69 -0.07 -1.24
CA GLU A 86 15.03 -1.29 -1.97
C GLU A 86 15.80 -2.27 -1.09
N GLU A 87 16.82 -1.82 -0.34
CA GLU A 87 17.60 -2.72 0.52
C GLU A 87 16.77 -3.33 1.66
N SER A 88 15.84 -2.57 2.27
CA SER A 88 14.94 -3.09 3.30
C SER A 88 13.91 -4.07 2.73
N LEU A 89 13.32 -3.78 1.57
CA LEU A 89 12.43 -4.73 0.88
C LEU A 89 13.17 -6.00 0.45
N ILE A 90 14.40 -5.88 -0.05
CA ILE A 90 15.24 -7.01 -0.46
C ILE A 90 15.59 -7.88 0.75
N ARG A 91 15.91 -7.28 1.91
CA ARG A 91 16.17 -8.03 3.15
C ARG A 91 14.94 -8.76 3.68
N GLU A 92 13.76 -8.16 3.57
CA GLU A 92 12.51 -8.76 4.05
C GLU A 92 11.98 -9.85 3.11
N ILE A 93 12.20 -9.70 1.80
CA ILE A 93 11.97 -10.79 0.83
C ILE A 93 12.97 -11.93 1.05
N ALA A 94 14.26 -11.63 1.29
CA ALA A 94 15.26 -12.66 1.54
C ALA A 94 15.00 -13.46 2.83
N SER A 95 14.50 -12.82 3.90
CA SER A 95 14.16 -13.53 5.15
C SER A 95 12.84 -14.30 5.09
N GLY A 96 11.88 -13.84 4.27
CA GLY A 96 10.62 -14.54 4.03
C GLY A 96 10.77 -15.83 3.22
N TRP A 97 11.79 -15.92 2.36
CA TRP A 97 12.05 -17.13 1.55
C TRP A 97 12.79 -18.24 2.33
N ASP A 98 13.48 -17.91 3.41
CA ASP A 98 14.16 -18.89 4.28
C ASP A 98 13.19 -19.69 5.16
N ILE A 99 11.94 -19.22 5.32
CA ILE A 99 10.89 -19.91 6.10
C ILE A 99 10.06 -20.85 5.21
N ALA A 100 10.08 -20.67 3.88
CA ALA A 100 9.29 -21.48 2.94
C ALA A 100 10.00 -22.75 2.44
N LEU A 101 11.25 -23.00 2.86
CA LEU A 101 12.08 -24.15 2.44
C LEU A 101 12.55 -25.05 3.59
N ARG A 102 11.88 -25.02 4.76
CA ARG A 102 12.04 -26.02 5.83
C ARG A 102 10.76 -26.79 6.09
#